data_AF-A0A661S0B1-F1
#
_entry.id   AF-A0A661S0B1-F1
#
_cell.length_a   1.000
_cell.length_b   1.000
_cell.length_c   1.000
_cell.angle_alpha   90.00
_cell.angle_beta   90.00
_cell.angle_gamma   90.00
#
_symmetry.space_group_name_H-M   'P 1'
#
loop_
_entity.id
_entity.type
_entity.pdbx_description
1 polymer ?
#
loop_
_entity_poly.entity_id
_entity_poly.type
_entity_poly.pdbx_seq_one_letter_code
_entity_poly.pdbx_strand_id
1 'polypeptide(L)'
;MKNFATGVLIAVMLSVLCLTSGVSAKEPLLIIRTEGEDFRQAVRGLREQAEESFHINEIIIDRKTSESEIAGKMDTVSPKIIVLMDNISVSLYKKYQKGLPDSAAVVPSVSVMVSFMDLAVRGLRNAAGIFYEVPLVTSMVNLRTVSSSMSFDKAGIVHRGFMEPSVRINGVLCKRTHRTGGISDFG
;
A
#
# COMPACT_ATOMS: atom_id res chain seq x y z
N MET A 1 14.91 22.47 -61.16
CA MET A 1 14.15 21.34 -60.58
C MET A 1 14.83 20.61 -59.41
N LYS A 2 16.06 20.96 -58.99
CA LYS A 2 16.73 20.28 -57.85
C LYS A 2 16.27 20.75 -56.45
N ASN A 3 15.68 21.95 -56.33
CA ASN A 3 15.36 22.56 -55.03
C ASN A 3 14.01 22.11 -54.44
N PHE A 4 13.16 21.48 -55.25
CA PHE A 4 11.84 21.01 -54.80
C PHE A 4 11.95 19.66 -54.06
N ALA A 5 12.84 18.78 -54.54
CA ALA A 5 13.04 17.45 -53.96
C ALA A 5 13.70 17.51 -52.56
N THR A 6 14.63 18.45 -52.34
CA THR A 6 15.27 18.67 -51.03
C THR A 6 14.32 19.24 -49.99
N GLY A 7 13.39 20.11 -50.38
CA GLY A 7 12.39 20.66 -49.46
C GLY A 7 11.40 19.61 -48.95
N VAL A 8 10.97 18.70 -49.82
CA VAL A 8 10.06 17.59 -49.45
C VAL A 8 10.76 16.59 -48.53
N LEU A 9 12.03 16.28 -48.78
CA LEU A 9 12.79 15.34 -47.95
C LEU A 9 13.02 15.87 -46.52
N ILE A 10 13.32 17.16 -46.37
CA ILE A 10 13.48 17.80 -45.06
C ILE A 10 12.14 17.84 -44.32
N ALA A 11 11.03 18.13 -45.00
CA ALA A 11 9.70 18.14 -44.39
C ALA A 11 9.23 16.76 -43.91
N VAL A 12 9.54 15.69 -44.66
CA VAL A 12 9.25 14.31 -44.25
C VAL A 12 10.14 13.86 -43.10
N MET A 13 11.41 14.26 -43.09
CA MET A 13 12.30 13.92 -41.98
C MET A 13 11.91 14.63 -40.67
N LEU A 14 11.43 15.87 -40.77
CA LEU A 14 10.94 16.65 -39.63
C LEU A 14 9.60 16.12 -39.08
N SER A 15 8.73 15.58 -39.95
CA SER A 15 7.46 14.97 -39.51
C SER A 15 7.65 13.61 -38.83
N VAL A 16 8.65 12.82 -39.27
CA VAL A 16 9.03 11.55 -38.64
C VAL A 16 9.67 11.77 -37.26
N LEU A 17 10.41 12.87 -37.08
CA LEU A 17 11.05 13.20 -35.80
C LEU A 17 10.05 13.65 -34.72
N CYS A 18 8.89 14.19 -35.11
CA CYS A 18 7.82 14.56 -34.18
C CYS A 18 6.99 13.36 -33.68
N LEU A 19 7.05 12.21 -34.36
CA LEU A 19 6.29 11.00 -33.98
C LEU A 19 6.98 10.15 -32.90
N THR A 20 8.25 10.43 -32.58
CA THR A 20 9.01 9.67 -31.57
C THR A 20 9.04 10.31 -30.18
N SER A 21 8.33 11.43 -29.99
CA SER A 21 8.10 12.01 -28.68
C SER A 21 7.03 11.21 -27.94
N GLY A 22 7.36 9.97 -27.57
CA GLY A 22 6.60 9.19 -26.61
C GLY A 22 6.69 9.87 -25.25
N VAL A 23 5.93 10.94 -25.05
CA VAL A 23 5.59 11.41 -23.71
C VAL A 23 4.81 10.27 -23.09
N SER A 24 5.50 9.44 -22.31
CA SER A 24 4.87 8.41 -21.50
C SER A 24 4.02 9.12 -20.46
N ALA A 25 2.73 9.28 -20.77
CA ALA A 25 1.77 9.83 -19.83
C ALA A 25 1.79 8.93 -18.58
N LYS A 26 2.13 9.51 -17.43
CA LYS A 26 2.21 8.77 -16.17
C LYS A 26 0.88 8.09 -15.88
N GLU A 27 0.92 6.84 -15.46
CA GLU A 27 -0.30 6.09 -15.19
C GLU A 27 -1.00 6.63 -13.93
N PRO A 28 -2.35 6.70 -13.89
CA PRO A 28 -3.05 7.19 -12.71
C PRO A 28 -2.95 6.19 -11.56
N LEU A 29 -2.47 6.66 -10.41
CA LEU A 29 -2.50 5.96 -9.13
C LEU A 29 -3.48 6.66 -8.22
N LEU A 30 -4.40 5.93 -7.59
CA LEU A 30 -5.33 6.48 -6.60
C LEU A 30 -4.95 6.04 -5.19
N ILE A 31 -4.73 7.01 -4.31
CA ILE A 31 -4.56 6.78 -2.88
C ILE A 31 -5.89 7.07 -2.19
N ILE A 32 -6.39 6.09 -1.43
CA ILE A 32 -7.56 6.23 -0.57
C ILE A 32 -7.05 6.22 0.87
N ARG A 33 -7.16 7.34 1.57
CA ARG A 33 -6.63 7.51 2.93
C ARG A 33 -7.59 8.25 3.85
N THR A 34 -7.41 8.07 5.15
CA THR A 34 -8.05 8.94 6.16
C THR A 34 -7.22 10.21 6.39
N GLU A 35 -7.76 11.15 7.15
CA GLU A 35 -6.98 12.29 7.63
C GLU A 35 -6.00 11.91 8.74
N GLY A 36 -4.84 12.55 8.74
CA GLY A 36 -3.82 12.40 9.79
C GLY A 36 -2.43 12.77 9.31
N GLU A 37 -1.57 13.24 10.22
CA GLU A 37 -0.21 13.62 9.89
C GLU A 37 0.63 12.43 9.40
N ASP A 38 0.54 11.29 10.08
CA ASP A 38 1.26 10.07 9.67
C ASP A 38 0.89 9.63 8.24
N PHE A 39 -0.40 9.72 7.88
CA PHE A 39 -0.86 9.41 6.53
C PHE A 39 -0.33 10.42 5.50
N ARG A 40 -0.32 11.72 5.83
CA ARG A 40 0.26 12.76 4.95
C ARG A 40 1.75 12.54 4.71
N GLN A 41 2.50 12.18 5.76
CA GLN A 41 3.93 11.90 5.63
C GLN A 41 4.18 10.65 4.77
N ALA A 42 3.41 9.58 4.97
CA ALA A 42 3.50 8.40 4.15
C ALA A 42 3.15 8.67 2.68
N VAL A 43 2.12 9.48 2.39
CA VAL A 43 1.81 9.92 1.03
C VAL A 43 2.95 10.73 0.42
N ARG A 44 3.56 11.64 1.19
CA ARG A 44 4.71 12.41 0.72
C ARG A 44 5.87 11.50 0.33
N GLY A 45 6.24 10.55 1.19
CA GLY A 45 7.27 9.55 0.86
C GLY A 45 6.91 8.73 -0.37
N LEU A 46 5.64 8.33 -0.51
CA LEU A 46 5.19 7.62 -1.71
C LEU A 46 5.27 8.49 -2.97
N ARG A 47 4.93 9.79 -2.89
CA ARG A 47 5.07 10.74 -4.00
C ARG A 47 6.53 10.85 -4.43
N GLU A 48 7.44 11.04 -3.49
CA GLU A 48 8.88 11.15 -3.77
C GLU A 48 9.44 9.89 -4.48
N GLN A 49 8.88 8.70 -4.22
CA GLN A 49 9.32 7.44 -4.85
C GLN A 49 8.59 7.09 -6.15
N ALA A 50 7.31 7.44 -6.29
CA ALA A 50 6.46 6.96 -7.37
C ALA A 50 6.11 8.04 -8.40
N GLU A 51 6.49 9.31 -8.18
CA GLU A 51 6.12 10.40 -9.07
C GLU A 51 6.66 10.24 -10.47
N GLU A 52 7.80 9.58 -10.69
CA GLU A 52 8.36 9.38 -12.04
C GLU A 52 7.47 8.47 -12.89
N SER A 53 6.81 7.48 -12.27
CA SER A 53 6.01 6.46 -12.96
C SER A 53 4.51 6.76 -12.95
N PHE A 54 4.02 7.41 -11.89
CA PHE A 54 2.59 7.54 -11.65
C PHE A 54 2.13 8.99 -11.47
N HIS A 55 0.92 9.27 -11.96
CA HIS A 55 0.18 10.48 -11.62
C HIS A 55 -0.67 10.20 -10.38
N ILE A 56 -0.22 10.71 -9.24
CA ILE A 56 -0.80 10.39 -7.93
C ILE A 56 -2.02 11.27 -7.66
N ASN A 57 -3.15 10.60 -7.47
CA ASN A 57 -4.43 11.15 -7.07
C ASN A 57 -4.74 10.72 -5.63
N GLU A 58 -5.43 11.58 -4.90
CA GLU A 58 -5.85 11.29 -3.53
C GLU A 58 -7.37 11.46 -3.38
N ILE A 59 -7.94 10.63 -2.51
CA ILE A 59 -9.23 10.89 -1.86
C ILE A 59 -9.05 10.69 -0.36
N ILE A 60 -9.54 11.68 0.38
CA ILE A 60 -9.56 11.67 1.83
C ILE A 60 -10.94 11.20 2.27
N ILE A 61 -10.97 10.16 3.09
CA ILE A 61 -12.19 9.47 3.48
C ILE A 61 -12.37 9.48 5.00
N ASP A 62 -13.62 9.32 5.44
CA ASP A 62 -13.98 9.14 6.83
C ASP A 62 -15.05 8.03 6.99
N ARG A 63 -15.67 7.94 8.16
CA ARG A 63 -16.70 6.93 8.44
C ARG A 63 -18.05 7.21 7.75
N LYS A 64 -18.25 8.43 7.27
CA LYS A 64 -19.46 8.87 6.56
C LYS A 64 -19.29 8.73 5.05
N THR A 65 -18.05 8.66 4.55
CA THR A 65 -17.77 8.38 3.15
C THR A 65 -18.49 7.11 2.70
N SER A 66 -19.23 7.26 1.61
CA SER A 66 -20.04 6.23 0.99
C SER A 66 -19.27 5.44 -0.07
N GLU A 67 -19.80 4.27 -0.43
CA GLU A 67 -19.28 3.48 -1.54
C GLU A 67 -19.43 4.21 -2.89
N SER A 68 -20.48 5.00 -3.07
CA SER A 68 -20.71 5.79 -4.29
C SER A 68 -19.64 6.87 -4.49
N GLU A 69 -19.08 7.44 -3.43
CA GLU A 69 -17.97 8.38 -3.53
C GLU A 69 -16.70 7.69 -4.04
N ILE A 70 -16.44 6.46 -3.60
CA ILE A 70 -15.34 5.64 -4.12
C ILE A 70 -15.59 5.33 -5.61
N ALA A 71 -16.79 4.91 -5.98
CA ALA A 71 -17.14 4.62 -7.37
C ALA A 71 -16.94 5.86 -8.26
N GLY A 72 -17.45 7.03 -7.87
CA GLY A 72 -17.26 8.26 -8.63
C GLY A 72 -15.79 8.66 -8.78
N LYS A 73 -14.97 8.43 -7.75
CA LYS A 73 -13.52 8.67 -7.83
C LYS A 73 -12.82 7.67 -8.75
N MET A 74 -13.23 6.40 -8.71
CA MET A 74 -12.74 5.35 -9.60
C MET A 74 -13.04 5.68 -11.06
N ASP A 75 -14.24 6.16 -11.37
CA ASP A 75 -14.64 6.55 -12.73
C ASP A 75 -13.85 7.78 -13.20
N THR A 76 -13.73 8.80 -12.35
CA THR A 76 -13.04 10.06 -12.67
C THR A 76 -11.55 9.87 -12.88
N VAL A 77 -10.89 9.09 -12.01
CA VAL A 77 -9.43 8.90 -12.06
C VAL A 77 -9.04 7.76 -13.00
N SER A 78 -9.91 6.75 -13.17
CA SER A 78 -9.63 5.51 -13.90
C SER A 78 -8.26 4.90 -13.55
N PRO A 79 -7.98 4.65 -12.24
CA PRO A 79 -6.65 4.30 -11.79
C PRO A 79 -6.19 2.93 -12.31
N LYS A 80 -4.89 2.80 -12.58
CA LYS A 80 -4.23 1.53 -12.89
C LYS A 80 -3.86 0.74 -11.64
N ILE A 81 -3.69 1.43 -10.52
CA ILE A 81 -3.39 0.85 -9.22
C ILE A 81 -3.96 1.73 -8.11
N ILE A 82 -4.36 1.09 -7.01
CA ILE A 82 -4.91 1.76 -5.84
C ILE A 82 -4.03 1.49 -4.62
N VAL A 83 -3.78 2.52 -3.82
CA VAL A 83 -3.17 2.39 -2.50
C VAL A 83 -4.24 2.61 -1.44
N LEU A 84 -4.45 1.61 -0.59
CA LEU A 84 -5.43 1.62 0.49
C LEU A 84 -4.70 1.90 1.80
N MET A 85 -4.85 3.11 2.34
CA MET A 85 -4.24 3.52 3.60
C MET A 85 -5.29 3.42 4.70
N ASP A 86 -5.02 2.66 5.77
CA ASP A 86 -5.91 2.36 6.90
C ASP A 86 -7.03 1.32 6.63
N ASN A 87 -7.55 0.72 7.71
CA ASN A 87 -8.62 -0.28 7.68
C ASN A 87 -9.93 0.25 7.06
N ILE A 88 -10.22 1.54 7.18
CA ILE A 88 -11.44 2.14 6.61
C ILE A 88 -11.39 2.10 5.08
N SER A 89 -10.25 2.44 4.46
CA SER A 89 -10.11 2.42 3.00
C SER A 89 -10.24 0.99 2.45
N VAL A 90 -9.62 0.01 3.12
CA VAL A 90 -9.77 -1.41 2.79
C VAL A 90 -11.23 -1.86 2.87
N SER A 91 -11.94 -1.47 3.93
CA SER A 91 -13.34 -1.82 4.12
C SER A 91 -14.25 -1.21 3.04
N LEU A 92 -14.04 0.06 2.71
CA LEU A 92 -14.80 0.75 1.65
C LEU A 92 -14.51 0.15 0.28
N TYR A 93 -13.26 -0.12 -0.04
CA TYR A 93 -12.89 -0.71 -1.32
C TYR A 93 -13.40 -2.15 -1.48
N LYS A 94 -13.45 -2.93 -0.39
CA LYS A 94 -14.14 -4.24 -0.38
C LYS A 94 -15.62 -4.11 -0.72
N LYS A 95 -16.31 -3.09 -0.18
CA LYS A 95 -17.74 -2.87 -0.50
C LYS A 95 -17.89 -2.55 -1.98
N TYR A 96 -17.10 -1.60 -2.49
CA TYR A 96 -17.04 -1.28 -3.91
C TYR A 96 -16.82 -2.52 -4.79
N GLN A 97 -15.83 -3.38 -4.46
CA GLN A 97 -15.58 -4.61 -5.23
C GLN A 97 -16.73 -5.62 -5.20
N LYS A 98 -17.56 -5.63 -4.14
CA LYS A 98 -18.75 -6.49 -4.03
C LYS A 98 -19.92 -5.96 -4.87
N GLY A 99 -19.96 -4.66 -5.12
CA GLY A 99 -20.94 -4.06 -6.05
C GLY A 99 -20.60 -4.32 -7.52
N LEU A 100 -19.37 -4.74 -7.83
CA LEU A 100 -18.96 -5.07 -9.19
C LEU A 100 -19.46 -6.46 -9.61
N PRO A 101 -19.80 -6.65 -10.90
CA PRO A 101 -20.02 -7.99 -11.46
C PRO A 101 -18.83 -8.91 -11.22
N ASP A 102 -19.08 -10.21 -11.06
CA ASP A 102 -18.00 -11.19 -10.83
C ASP A 102 -16.98 -11.22 -11.98
N SER A 103 -17.42 -10.97 -13.21
CA SER A 103 -16.59 -10.91 -14.41
C SER A 103 -15.84 -9.58 -14.60
N ALA A 104 -16.10 -8.57 -13.76
CA ALA A 104 -15.45 -7.28 -13.88
C ALA A 104 -13.96 -7.39 -13.53
N ALA A 105 -13.11 -6.78 -14.35
CA ALA A 105 -11.69 -6.64 -14.04
C ALA A 105 -11.53 -5.74 -12.82
N VAL A 106 -10.81 -6.24 -11.80
CA VAL A 106 -10.57 -5.50 -10.56
C VAL A 106 -9.19 -4.85 -10.62
N VAL A 107 -9.15 -3.54 -10.41
CA VAL A 107 -7.91 -2.76 -10.33
C VAL A 107 -7.03 -3.29 -9.20
N PRO A 108 -5.72 -3.54 -9.42
CA PRO A 108 -4.83 -4.01 -8.37
C PRO A 108 -4.75 -3.01 -7.23
N SER A 109 -4.69 -3.52 -6.00
CA SER A 109 -4.60 -2.71 -4.80
C SER A 109 -3.43 -3.10 -3.90
N VAL A 110 -2.81 -2.10 -3.27
CA VAL A 110 -1.75 -2.28 -2.26
C VAL A 110 -2.21 -1.64 -0.96
N SER A 111 -2.36 -2.46 0.08
CA SER A 111 -2.78 -2.01 1.41
C SER A 111 -1.57 -1.63 2.25
N VAL A 112 -1.57 -0.44 2.85
CA VAL A 112 -0.50 0.07 3.70
C VAL A 112 -1.10 0.74 4.94
N MET A 113 -0.35 0.79 6.04
CA MET A 113 -0.86 1.41 7.29
C MET A 113 -2.20 0.83 7.76
N VAL A 114 -2.47 -0.44 7.44
CA VAL A 114 -3.65 -1.23 7.88
C VAL A 114 -3.29 -2.17 9.04
N SER A 115 -4.01 -2.04 10.16
CA SER A 115 -3.86 -2.92 11.31
C SER A 115 -4.46 -4.30 11.01
N PHE A 116 -3.81 -5.35 11.50
CA PHE A 116 -4.14 -6.75 11.25
C PHE A 116 -4.27 -7.03 9.76
N MET A 117 -3.25 -6.66 8.99
CA MET A 117 -3.25 -6.69 7.51
C MET A 117 -3.78 -8.02 6.96
N ASP A 118 -3.35 -9.15 7.54
CA ASP A 118 -3.74 -10.50 7.13
C ASP A 118 -5.24 -10.79 7.27
N LEU A 119 -5.91 -10.13 8.22
CA LEU A 119 -7.36 -10.19 8.41
C LEU A 119 -8.05 -9.13 7.55
N ALA A 120 -7.47 -7.93 7.53
CA ALA A 120 -8.04 -6.77 6.89
C ALA A 120 -8.15 -6.96 5.37
N VAL A 121 -7.21 -7.62 4.70
CA VAL A 121 -7.29 -7.81 3.23
C VAL A 121 -8.06 -9.05 2.80
N ARG A 122 -8.51 -9.93 3.71
CA ARG A 122 -9.25 -11.15 3.36
C ARG A 122 -10.50 -10.84 2.54
N GLY A 123 -10.62 -11.46 1.37
CA GLY A 123 -11.75 -11.25 0.47
C GLY A 123 -11.62 -10.03 -0.44
N LEU A 124 -10.50 -9.30 -0.42
CA LEU A 124 -10.15 -8.42 -1.55
C LEU A 124 -9.64 -9.28 -2.72
N ARG A 125 -10.08 -8.94 -3.94
CA ARG A 125 -9.54 -9.47 -5.19
C ARG A 125 -8.39 -8.57 -5.65
N ASN A 126 -7.37 -9.19 -6.25
CA ASN A 126 -6.20 -8.49 -6.83
C ASN A 126 -5.51 -7.53 -5.83
N ALA A 127 -5.16 -8.04 -4.65
CA ALA A 127 -4.64 -7.21 -3.54
C ALA A 127 -3.33 -7.74 -2.96
N ALA A 128 -2.43 -6.81 -2.65
CA ALA A 128 -1.22 -7.02 -1.86
C ALA A 128 -1.25 -6.11 -0.63
N GLY A 129 -0.36 -6.32 0.34
CA GLY A 129 -0.25 -5.46 1.51
C GLY A 129 1.13 -5.46 2.14
N ILE A 130 1.49 -4.35 2.79
CA ILE A 130 2.74 -4.19 3.52
C ILE A 130 2.46 -4.31 5.02
N PHE A 131 3.07 -5.31 5.65
CA PHE A 131 3.02 -5.49 7.09
C PHE A 131 3.97 -4.50 7.76
N TYR A 132 3.46 -3.66 8.66
CA TYR A 132 4.24 -2.71 9.47
C TYR A 132 4.04 -2.95 10.98
N GLU A 133 3.30 -4.00 11.34
CA GLU A 133 3.20 -4.42 12.74
C GLU A 133 4.55 -4.92 13.21
N VAL A 134 5.12 -4.20 14.18
CA VAL A 134 6.31 -4.67 14.88
C VAL A 134 5.91 -5.91 15.68
N PRO A 135 6.61 -7.05 15.53
CA PRO A 135 6.33 -8.25 16.32
C PRO A 135 6.32 -7.94 17.82
N LEU A 136 5.39 -8.51 18.57
CA LEU A 136 5.29 -8.34 20.03
C LEU A 136 6.57 -8.79 20.74
N VAL A 137 7.27 -9.79 20.19
CA VAL A 137 8.54 -10.27 20.73
C VAL A 137 9.59 -9.16 20.85
N THR A 138 9.63 -8.23 19.90
CA THR A 138 10.58 -7.11 19.91
C THR A 138 10.31 -6.16 21.08
N SER A 139 9.03 -5.84 21.34
CA SER A 139 8.65 -5.05 22.52
C SER A 139 9.02 -5.75 23.83
N MET A 140 8.86 -7.08 23.90
CA MET A 140 9.20 -7.86 25.10
C MET A 140 10.72 -7.91 25.35
N VAL A 141 11.53 -8.02 24.29
CA VAL A 141 12.99 -7.94 24.43
C VAL A 141 13.40 -6.55 24.94
N ASN A 142 12.85 -5.49 24.36
CA ASN A 142 13.15 -4.13 24.81
C ASN A 142 12.74 -3.89 26.27
N LEU A 143 11.60 -4.44 26.69
CA LEU A 143 11.15 -4.36 28.09
C LEU A 143 12.14 -5.02 29.05
N ARG A 144 12.72 -6.18 28.68
CA ARG A 144 13.78 -6.83 29.49
C ARG A 144 15.02 -5.96 29.61
N THR A 145 15.41 -5.29 28.53
CA THR A 145 16.58 -4.41 28.52
C THR A 145 16.41 -3.19 29.44
N VAL A 146 15.21 -2.62 29.50
CA VAL A 146 14.93 -1.45 30.35
C VAL A 146 14.68 -1.85 31.81
N SER A 147 14.15 -3.06 32.05
CA SER A 147 13.84 -3.58 33.38
C SER A 147 14.90 -4.55 33.89
N SER A 148 16.18 -4.15 33.84
CA SER A 148 17.32 -5.00 34.23
C SER A 148 17.24 -5.58 35.64
N SER A 149 16.45 -4.98 36.52
CA SER A 149 16.20 -5.43 37.89
C SER A 149 15.02 -6.42 38.04
N MET A 150 14.21 -6.62 36.99
CA MET A 150 13.01 -7.44 37.03
C MET A 150 13.10 -8.56 35.97
N SER A 151 13.54 -9.75 36.40
CA SER A 151 13.56 -10.92 35.51
C SER A 151 12.15 -11.52 35.40
N PHE A 152 11.63 -11.62 34.18
CA PHE A 152 10.37 -12.32 33.91
C PHE A 152 10.57 -13.41 32.84
N ASP A 153 10.21 -14.64 33.21
CA ASP A 153 10.34 -15.83 32.35
C ASP A 153 9.09 -16.09 31.50
N LYS A 154 7.95 -15.55 31.91
CA LYS A 154 6.64 -15.78 31.30
C LYS A 154 5.92 -14.46 31.07
N ALA A 155 5.29 -14.34 29.90
CA ALA A 155 4.39 -13.25 29.56
C ALA A 155 3.01 -13.84 29.23
N GLY A 156 2.00 -13.49 30.02
CA GLY A 156 0.60 -13.80 29.70
C GLY A 156 0.05 -12.77 28.71
N ILE A 157 -0.68 -13.22 27.69
CA ILE A 157 -1.30 -12.35 26.70
C ILE A 157 -2.82 -12.46 26.84
N VAL A 158 -3.47 -11.33 27.12
CA VAL A 158 -4.93 -11.20 27.07
C VAL A 158 -5.28 -10.56 25.74
N HIS A 159 -6.08 -11.24 24.92
CA HIS A 159 -6.42 -10.77 23.58
C HIS A 159 -7.84 -11.17 23.18
N ARG A 160 -8.33 -10.59 22.07
CA ARG A 160 -9.59 -10.97 21.44
C ARG A 160 -9.39 -12.21 20.57
N GLY A 161 -10.45 -13.01 20.39
CA GLY A 161 -10.35 -14.28 19.65
C GLY A 161 -9.80 -14.13 18.22
N PHE A 162 -10.09 -13.03 17.52
CA PHE A 162 -9.56 -12.81 16.17
C PHE A 162 -8.03 -12.61 16.14
N MET A 163 -7.40 -12.27 17.26
CA MET A 163 -5.95 -12.04 17.37
C MET A 163 -5.17 -13.34 17.63
N GLU A 164 -5.85 -14.48 17.78
CA GLU A 164 -5.24 -15.79 18.01
C GLU A 164 -4.11 -16.12 17.00
N PRO A 165 -4.25 -15.84 15.69
CA PRO A 165 -3.16 -16.06 14.74
C PRO A 165 -1.91 -15.24 15.05
N SER A 166 -2.07 -13.95 15.36
CA SER A 166 -0.97 -13.03 15.70
C SER A 166 -0.26 -13.47 16.98
N VAL A 167 -1.01 -13.92 17.99
CA VAL A 167 -0.46 -14.43 19.26
C VAL A 167 0.35 -15.71 19.01
N ARG A 168 -0.17 -16.63 18.20
CA ARG A 168 0.53 -17.86 17.83
C ARG A 168 1.84 -17.59 17.10
N ILE A 169 1.85 -16.67 16.13
CA ILE A 169 3.07 -16.27 15.41
C ILE A 169 4.12 -15.72 16.37
N ASN A 170 3.72 -14.82 17.27
CA ASN A 170 4.63 -14.26 18.27
C ASN A 170 5.16 -15.32 19.25
N GLY A 171 4.33 -16.30 19.63
CA GLY A 171 4.79 -17.44 20.42
C GLY A 171 5.89 -18.26 19.73
N VAL A 172 5.82 -18.42 18.40
CA VAL A 172 6.90 -19.07 17.62
C VAL A 172 8.16 -18.19 17.60
N LEU A 173 8.03 -16.89 17.39
CA LEU A 173 9.16 -15.96 17.39
C LEU A 173 9.87 -15.90 18.75
N CYS A 174 9.12 -15.88 19.85
CA CYS A 174 9.66 -15.92 21.22
C CYS A 174 10.51 -17.19 21.48
N LYS A 175 10.13 -18.33 20.90
CA LYS A 175 10.92 -19.58 21.04
C LYS A 175 12.24 -19.50 20.27
N ARG A 176 12.28 -18.77 19.16
CA ARG A 176 13.51 -18.58 18.36
C ARG A 176 14.49 -17.67 19.09
N THR A 177 14.03 -16.53 19.59
CA THR A 177 14.89 -15.54 20.28
C THR A 177 15.46 -16.05 21.61
N HIS A 178 14.78 -16.98 22.28
CA HIS A 178 15.31 -17.66 23.48
C HIS A 178 16.40 -18.71 23.20
N ARG A 179 16.39 -19.34 22.01
CA ARG A 179 17.38 -20.39 21.67
C ARG A 179 18.71 -19.83 21.19
N THR A 180 18.73 -18.62 20.64
CA THR A 180 19.92 -18.04 20.02
C THR A 180 20.72 -17.13 20.95
N GLY A 181 20.34 -16.97 22.21
CA GLY A 181 21.12 -16.18 23.16
C GLY A 181 21.30 -14.72 22.71
N GLY A 182 20.21 -13.99 22.57
CA GLY A 182 20.27 -12.55 22.25
C GLY A 182 20.36 -12.25 20.76
N ILE A 183 19.91 -11.04 20.42
CA ILE A 183 19.74 -10.54 19.06
C ILE A 183 21.12 -10.22 18.48
N SER A 184 21.74 -11.15 17.75
CA SER A 184 22.89 -10.86 16.88
C SER A 184 22.59 -11.05 15.39
N ASP A 185 21.42 -11.58 15.03
CA ASP A 185 21.14 -12.06 13.66
C ASP A 185 19.98 -11.34 12.94
N PHE A 186 19.55 -10.19 13.43
CA PHE A 186 18.70 -9.29 12.65
C PHE A 186 19.55 -8.06 12.30
N GLY A 187 20.10 -8.08 11.09
CA GLY A 187 20.96 -7.02 10.52
C GLY A 187 20.24 -5.71 10.25
#